data_AF-A0A2J7RA11-F1
#
_entry.id   AF-A0A2J7RA11-F1
#
_cell.length_a   1.000
_cell.length_b   1.000
_cell.length_c   1.000
_cell.angle_alpha   90.00
_cell.angle_beta   90.00
_cell.angle_gamma   90.00
#
_symmetry.space_group_name_H-M   'P 1'
#
loop_
_entity.id
_entity.type
_entity.pdbx_description
1 polymer ?
#
loop_
_entity_poly.entity_id
_entity_poly.type
_entity_poly.pdbx_seq_one_letter_code
_entity_poly.pdbx_strand_id
1 'polypeptide(L)'
;MYRNVNILKAGGVELRGLKASLAPRRQQTQAPPTLEQYTFVLYDNTTQSKSASLDDSSKARTQALTVLLQIALENSGGALKMKVAEVPADHSAENLLTPLIIEILESEPLLSVEATVVSPNADSYSQVGNLESLGVKFSNRNPMDGPVNQNCHLVVGADVLSSSTDTQLISNMVDSLKPGGFILLKEGTVVEDDAIKKSGLELAARQLADGKSYLLLRKVAELPSPLVIQVTDKHFNWVESLKSALKQSEAEGEKVLLVCQDDPQCGVVGLMNCIKQEPGGNNVRCVFLQDAKLPEFSLTAQIFADQLKKDLVMNVYRRGAWGCYRHLKLDNHSDATSLQVEHAYINALTRGDLASLHWIEGPLTYHRPEKNPNTELCHVYYAPLNFRDIMLATGKLPPDALPGDLAGQDCILGLEFSGRNCEGK
;
A
#
# COMPACT_ATOMS: atom_id res chain seq x y z
N MET A 1 16.76 -34.68 -35.04
CA MET A 1 15.34 -34.49 -35.42
C MET A 1 15.29 -34.15 -36.90
N TYR A 2 14.60 -34.95 -37.71
CA TYR A 2 14.42 -34.71 -39.14
C TYR A 2 13.07 -34.02 -39.35
N ARG A 3 13.07 -32.68 -39.30
CA ARG A 3 11.83 -31.86 -39.35
C ARG A 3 11.06 -32.06 -40.65
N ASN A 4 11.75 -32.08 -41.79
CA ASN A 4 11.14 -32.16 -43.13
C ASN A 4 10.34 -33.45 -43.39
N VAL A 5 10.62 -34.52 -42.63
CA VAL A 5 9.94 -35.82 -42.74
C VAL A 5 9.17 -36.18 -41.45
N ASN A 6 9.08 -35.25 -40.49
CA ASN A 6 8.48 -35.45 -39.17
C ASN A 6 8.97 -36.74 -38.47
N ILE A 7 10.30 -36.90 -38.36
CA ILE A 7 10.94 -38.04 -37.69
C ILE A 7 11.81 -37.57 -36.53
N LEU A 8 11.58 -38.15 -35.36
CA LEU A 8 12.40 -38.03 -34.16
C LEU A 8 13.16 -39.34 -33.98
N LYS A 9 14.49 -39.30 -34.06
CA LYS A 9 15.35 -40.48 -33.89
C LYS A 9 16.41 -40.21 -32.83
N ALA A 10 16.52 -41.11 -31.86
CA ALA A 10 17.53 -41.09 -30.82
C ALA A 10 17.95 -42.52 -30.48
N GLY A 11 19.22 -42.87 -30.72
CA GLY A 11 19.71 -44.25 -30.58
C GLY A 11 18.90 -45.22 -31.46
N GLY A 12 18.36 -46.28 -30.82
CA GLY A 12 17.53 -47.29 -31.47
C GLY A 12 16.03 -46.95 -31.57
N VAL A 13 15.59 -45.80 -31.06
CA VAL A 13 14.17 -45.41 -31.07
C VAL A 13 13.90 -44.40 -32.18
N GLU A 14 12.85 -44.66 -32.97
CA GLU A 14 12.40 -43.80 -34.06
C GLU A 14 10.88 -43.56 -33.96
N LEU A 15 10.48 -42.30 -33.78
CA LEU A 15 9.09 -41.87 -33.76
C LEU A 15 8.81 -41.09 -35.05
N ARG A 16 7.75 -41.47 -35.77
CA ARG A 16 7.34 -40.86 -37.03
C ARG A 16 5.95 -40.26 -36.90
N GLY A 17 5.74 -39.11 -37.54
CA GLY A 17 4.42 -38.51 -37.66
C GLY A 17 3.85 -38.04 -36.32
N LEU A 18 4.71 -37.53 -35.43
CA LEU A 18 4.25 -36.98 -34.15
C LEU A 18 3.21 -35.89 -34.40
N LYS A 19 2.06 -36.01 -33.73
CA LYS A 19 1.00 -35.01 -33.69
C LYS A 19 0.80 -34.61 -32.22
N ALA A 20 0.86 -33.33 -31.96
CA ALA A 20 0.55 -32.75 -30.67
C ALA A 20 -0.60 -31.75 -30.85
N SER A 21 -1.49 -31.69 -29.87
CA SER A 21 -2.58 -30.71 -29.80
C SER A 21 -2.44 -29.92 -28.51
N LEU A 22 -2.78 -28.64 -28.54
CA LEU A 22 -2.77 -27.82 -27.33
C LEU A 22 -3.81 -28.32 -26.32
N ALA A 23 -3.37 -28.68 -25.13
CA ALA A 23 -4.27 -29.05 -24.03
C ALA A 23 -4.72 -27.80 -23.27
N PRO A 24 -5.96 -27.78 -22.74
CA PRO A 24 -6.42 -26.70 -21.86
C PRO A 24 -5.50 -26.54 -20.65
N ARG A 25 -5.11 -25.30 -20.34
CA ARG A 25 -4.45 -24.99 -19.07
C ARG A 25 -5.50 -24.80 -18.00
N ARG A 26 -5.23 -25.30 -16.77
CA ARG A 26 -6.08 -25.00 -15.61
C ARG A 26 -6.10 -23.48 -15.41
N GLN A 27 -7.28 -22.93 -15.12
CA GLN A 27 -7.38 -21.54 -14.70
C GLN A 27 -6.47 -21.35 -13.48
N GLN A 28 -5.57 -20.36 -13.57
CA GLN A 28 -4.63 -20.07 -12.50
C GLN A 28 -5.40 -19.57 -11.28
N THR A 29 -5.15 -20.17 -10.12
CA THR A 29 -5.63 -19.70 -8.82
C THR A 29 -4.72 -18.63 -8.21
N GLN A 30 -3.68 -18.23 -8.94
CA GLN A 30 -2.76 -17.18 -8.52
C GLN A 30 -3.39 -15.83 -8.83
N ALA A 31 -3.61 -15.02 -7.80
CA ALA A 31 -4.01 -13.64 -7.98
C ALA A 31 -2.93 -12.86 -8.74
N PRO A 32 -3.30 -11.88 -9.58
CA PRO A 32 -2.34 -11.01 -10.24
C PRO A 32 -1.56 -10.18 -9.22
N PRO A 33 -0.32 -9.79 -9.51
CA PRO A 33 0.44 -8.89 -8.65
C PRO A 33 -0.26 -7.53 -8.58
N THR A 34 -0.28 -6.93 -7.38
CA THR A 34 -0.75 -5.57 -7.18
C THR A 34 0.41 -4.58 -7.31
N LEU A 35 0.09 -3.34 -7.69
CA LEU A 35 1.06 -2.25 -7.75
C LEU A 35 0.80 -1.25 -6.65
N GLU A 36 1.88 -0.75 -6.08
CA GLU A 36 1.85 0.29 -5.06
C GLU A 36 2.84 1.38 -5.44
N GLN A 37 2.45 2.64 -5.18
CA GLN A 37 3.26 3.80 -5.51
C GLN A 37 3.77 4.46 -4.24
N TYR A 38 5.09 4.62 -4.14
CA TYR A 38 5.70 5.49 -3.14
C TYR A 38 5.35 6.95 -3.42
N THR A 39 4.69 7.58 -2.46
CA THR A 39 4.23 8.97 -2.52
C THR A 39 4.65 9.70 -1.25
N PHE A 40 5.03 10.97 -1.39
CA PHE A 40 5.26 11.83 -0.22
C PHE A 40 3.93 12.17 0.43
N VAL A 41 3.77 11.83 1.70
CA VAL A 41 2.57 12.08 2.49
C VAL A 41 2.94 12.98 3.67
N LEU A 42 2.16 14.04 3.86
CA LEU A 42 2.31 14.95 4.99
C LEU A 42 2.00 14.22 6.29
N TYR A 43 2.79 14.50 7.32
CA TYR A 43 2.45 14.01 8.66
C TYR A 43 1.17 14.64 9.16
N ASP A 44 0.99 15.93 8.91
CA ASP A 44 -0.25 16.63 9.20
C ASP A 44 -0.99 16.92 7.90
N ASN A 45 -1.83 15.97 7.48
CA ASN A 45 -2.62 16.09 6.26
C ASN A 45 -4.06 16.51 6.57
N THR A 46 -4.28 17.83 6.54
CA THR A 46 -5.60 18.45 6.71
C THR A 46 -6.35 18.67 5.40
N THR A 47 -5.80 18.23 4.27
CA THR A 47 -6.49 18.36 2.99
C THR A 47 -7.62 17.35 2.89
N GLN A 48 -8.86 17.84 2.85
CA GLN A 48 -10.04 17.00 2.67
C GLN A 48 -10.18 16.62 1.20
N SER A 49 -10.06 15.33 0.89
CA SER A 49 -10.69 14.80 -0.32
C SER A 49 -12.17 14.58 -0.01
N LYS A 50 -13.06 15.42 -0.52
CA LYS A 50 -14.50 15.13 -0.47
C LYS A 50 -14.75 13.98 -1.44
N SER A 51 -15.05 12.80 -0.91
CA SER A 51 -15.46 11.65 -1.69
C SER A 51 -16.78 11.95 -2.42
N ALA A 52 -16.80 11.75 -3.74
CA ALA A 52 -18.00 11.95 -4.55
C ALA A 52 -18.94 10.73 -4.47
N SER A 53 -18.42 9.57 -4.07
CA SER A 53 -19.16 8.31 -3.91
C SER A 53 -18.82 7.60 -2.60
N LEU A 54 -19.64 6.60 -2.23
CA LEU A 54 -19.37 5.72 -1.08
C LEU A 54 -18.08 4.90 -1.26
N ASP A 55 -17.81 4.49 -2.49
CA ASP A 55 -16.58 3.76 -2.84
C ASP A 55 -15.35 4.64 -2.60
N ASP A 56 -15.41 5.92 -3.01
CA ASP A 56 -14.34 6.89 -2.75
C ASP A 56 -14.13 7.14 -1.26
N SER A 57 -15.20 7.15 -0.45
CA SER A 57 -15.10 7.29 1.01
C SER A 57 -14.39 6.09 1.63
N SER A 58 -14.75 4.88 1.22
CA SER A 58 -14.11 3.66 1.70
C SER A 58 -12.63 3.60 1.33
N LYS A 59 -12.28 3.99 0.09
CA LYS A 59 -10.90 4.09 -0.40
C LYS A 59 -10.11 5.14 0.39
N ALA A 60 -10.68 6.33 0.59
CA ALA A 60 -10.04 7.40 1.36
C ALA A 60 -9.76 6.98 2.80
N ARG A 61 -10.71 6.28 3.45
CA ARG A 61 -10.52 5.69 4.78
C ARG A 61 -9.38 4.67 4.78
N THR A 62 -9.38 3.74 3.83
CA THR A 62 -8.33 2.72 3.71
C THR A 62 -6.97 3.36 3.49
N GLN A 63 -6.86 4.37 2.64
CA GLN A 63 -5.62 5.10 2.39
C GLN A 63 -5.13 5.83 3.65
N ALA A 64 -6.02 6.53 4.36
CA ALA A 64 -5.68 7.21 5.61
C ALA A 64 -5.13 6.23 6.66
N LEU A 65 -5.81 5.11 6.87
CA LEU A 65 -5.36 4.06 7.79
C LEU A 65 -4.05 3.42 7.31
N THR A 66 -3.89 3.17 6.01
CA THR A 66 -2.67 2.61 5.42
C THR A 66 -1.46 3.47 5.76
N VAL A 67 -1.56 4.79 5.57
CA VAL A 67 -0.50 5.74 5.93
C VAL A 67 -0.15 5.64 7.42
N LEU A 68 -1.15 5.71 8.30
CA LEU A 68 -0.92 5.73 9.76
C LEU A 68 -0.36 4.41 10.27
N LEU A 69 -0.85 3.28 9.75
CA LEU A 69 -0.40 1.94 10.11
C LEU A 69 1.01 1.65 9.60
N GLN A 70 1.35 2.08 8.39
CA GLN A 70 2.75 2.01 7.91
C GLN A 70 3.69 2.87 8.76
N ILE A 71 3.25 4.06 9.22
CA ILE A 71 4.04 4.86 10.17
C ILE A 71 4.22 4.10 11.48
N ALA A 72 3.17 3.54 12.06
CA ALA A 72 3.25 2.80 13.31
C ALA A 72 4.16 1.56 13.19
N LEU A 73 4.05 0.83 12.07
CA LEU A 73 4.87 -0.34 11.78
C LEU A 73 6.35 0.03 11.57
N GLU A 74 6.65 1.07 10.80
CA GLU A 74 8.02 1.54 10.58
C GLU A 74 8.71 1.91 11.90
N ASN A 75 7.94 2.43 12.86
CA ASN A 75 8.43 2.85 14.17
C ASN A 75 8.30 1.76 15.25
N SER A 76 7.95 0.51 14.87
CA SER A 76 7.72 -0.59 15.81
C SER A 76 8.99 -1.26 16.34
N GLY A 77 10.17 -0.89 15.83
CA GLY A 77 11.46 -1.49 16.16
C GLY A 77 11.71 -2.85 15.48
N GLY A 78 11.20 -3.02 14.25
CA GLY A 78 11.36 -4.27 13.49
C GLY A 78 10.46 -5.40 13.96
N ALA A 79 9.27 -5.10 14.47
CA ALA A 79 8.35 -6.12 14.96
C ALA A 79 7.84 -7.01 13.82
N LEU A 80 8.05 -8.33 13.94
CA LEU A 80 7.44 -9.35 13.08
C LEU A 80 6.00 -9.70 13.50
N LYS A 81 5.58 -9.18 14.66
CA LYS A 81 4.24 -9.36 15.20
C LYS A 81 3.74 -8.07 15.83
N MET A 82 2.68 -7.50 15.28
CA MET A 82 2.04 -6.28 15.80
C MET A 82 0.90 -6.66 16.74
N LYS A 83 1.04 -6.28 18.01
CA LYS A 83 -0.02 -6.44 19.01
C LYS A 83 -0.91 -5.20 19.02
N VAL A 84 -2.17 -5.37 18.66
CA VAL A 84 -3.16 -4.30 18.50
C VAL A 84 -4.32 -4.53 19.47
N ALA A 85 -4.75 -3.48 20.16
CA ALA A 85 -5.97 -3.51 20.96
C ALA A 85 -6.94 -2.44 20.47
N GLU A 86 -8.20 -2.77 20.21
CA GLU A 86 -9.23 -1.81 19.81
C GLU A 86 -10.29 -1.64 20.90
N VAL A 87 -10.59 -0.38 21.23
CA VAL A 87 -11.69 0.03 22.11
C VAL A 87 -12.77 0.67 21.22
N PRO A 88 -13.89 -0.02 20.97
CA PRO A 88 -14.99 0.52 20.17
C PRO A 88 -15.75 1.60 20.95
N ALA A 89 -16.21 2.65 20.26
CA ALA A 89 -17.03 3.71 20.84
C ALA A 89 -18.49 3.29 21.03
N ASP A 90 -19.01 2.44 20.14
CA ASP A 90 -20.40 2.01 20.09
C ASP A 90 -20.51 0.49 20.00
N HIS A 91 -21.71 -0.05 20.22
CA HIS A 91 -21.98 -1.49 20.11
C HIS A 91 -22.04 -2.03 18.67
N SER A 92 -21.72 -1.21 17.66
CA SER A 92 -21.79 -1.62 16.25
C SER A 92 -20.46 -2.20 15.79
N ALA A 93 -20.47 -3.49 15.47
CA ALA A 93 -19.27 -4.14 14.93
C ALA A 93 -18.87 -3.66 13.52
N GLU A 94 -19.78 -3.03 12.77
CA GLU A 94 -19.48 -2.44 11.47
C GLU A 94 -18.52 -1.24 11.56
N ASN A 95 -18.40 -0.65 12.77
CA ASN A 95 -17.52 0.48 13.02
C ASN A 95 -16.11 0.09 13.46
N LEU A 96 -15.86 -1.20 13.71
CA LEU A 96 -14.54 -1.71 14.06
C LEU A 96 -13.54 -1.50 12.92
N LEU A 97 -12.36 -1.02 13.29
CA LEU A 97 -11.23 -0.87 12.39
C LEU A 97 -10.39 -2.14 12.33
N THR A 98 -10.50 -3.04 13.32
CA THR A 98 -9.72 -4.28 13.42
C THR A 98 -9.63 -5.08 12.11
N PRO A 99 -10.73 -5.38 11.37
CA PRO A 99 -10.62 -6.12 10.10
C PRO A 99 -9.69 -5.45 9.09
N LEU A 100 -9.86 -4.14 8.92
CA LEU A 100 -9.10 -3.36 7.95
C LEU A 100 -7.65 -3.16 8.41
N ILE A 101 -7.42 -3.04 9.72
CA ILE A 101 -6.06 -2.97 10.29
C ILE A 101 -5.31 -4.28 10.05
N ILE A 102 -5.97 -5.43 10.25
CA ILE A 102 -5.37 -6.75 9.97
C ILE A 102 -5.07 -6.88 8.49
N GLU A 103 -6.03 -6.56 7.61
CA GLU A 103 -5.85 -6.61 6.15
C GLU A 103 -4.64 -5.76 5.69
N ILE A 104 -4.54 -4.51 6.17
CA ILE A 104 -3.46 -3.61 5.80
C ILE A 104 -2.11 -4.12 6.34
N LEU A 105 -2.03 -4.48 7.63
CA LEU A 105 -0.75 -4.88 8.22
C LEU A 105 -0.30 -6.25 7.70
N GLU A 106 -1.16 -7.24 7.58
CA GLU A 106 -0.79 -8.57 7.08
C GLU A 106 -0.55 -8.61 5.56
N SER A 107 -0.82 -7.50 4.85
CA SER A 107 -0.33 -7.31 3.48
C SER A 107 1.19 -7.13 3.42
N GLU A 108 1.82 -6.73 4.53
CA GLU A 108 3.27 -6.61 4.65
C GLU A 108 3.92 -7.99 4.80
N PRO A 109 5.06 -8.23 4.12
CA PRO A 109 5.71 -9.52 4.19
C PRO A 109 6.22 -9.83 5.60
N LEU A 110 6.05 -11.08 6.02
CA LEU A 110 6.57 -11.60 7.30
C LEU A 110 5.98 -10.94 8.56
N LEU A 111 4.87 -10.21 8.43
CA LEU A 111 4.16 -9.61 9.55
C LEU A 111 2.92 -10.43 9.93
N SER A 112 2.64 -10.51 11.22
CA SER A 112 1.37 -11.05 11.76
C SER A 112 0.75 -10.08 12.74
N VAL A 113 -0.58 -10.07 12.84
CA VAL A 113 -1.31 -9.21 13.77
C VAL A 113 -1.94 -10.03 14.89
N GLU A 114 -1.71 -9.63 16.14
CA GLU A 114 -2.50 -10.10 17.28
C GLU A 114 -3.43 -8.99 17.72
N ALA A 115 -4.67 -9.06 17.24
CA ALA A 115 -5.72 -8.10 17.56
C ALA A 115 -6.55 -8.56 18.78
N THR A 116 -6.91 -7.61 19.64
CA THR A 116 -7.86 -7.83 20.74
C THR A 116 -8.89 -6.70 20.77
N VAL A 117 -10.17 -7.04 20.71
CA VAL A 117 -11.27 -6.09 20.92
C VAL A 117 -11.61 -6.08 22.41
N VAL A 118 -11.58 -4.90 23.02
CA VAL A 118 -11.81 -4.72 24.46
C VAL A 118 -13.08 -3.89 24.68
N SER A 119 -14.09 -4.52 25.27
CA SER A 119 -15.39 -3.91 25.51
C SER A 119 -16.08 -4.60 26.69
N PRO A 120 -16.94 -3.90 27.47
CA PRO A 120 -17.79 -4.55 28.46
C PRO A 120 -18.68 -5.68 27.87
N ASN A 121 -19.04 -5.54 26.59
CA ASN A 121 -19.88 -6.49 25.84
C ASN A 121 -19.09 -7.03 24.63
N ALA A 122 -17.90 -7.59 24.83
CA ALA A 122 -17.06 -8.05 23.73
C ALA A 122 -17.70 -9.23 22.95
N ASP A 123 -18.52 -10.05 23.61
CA ASP A 123 -19.22 -11.18 22.98
C ASP A 123 -20.26 -10.76 21.92
N SER A 124 -20.74 -9.51 21.92
CA SER A 124 -21.64 -9.04 20.86
C SER A 124 -20.92 -8.82 19.54
N TYR A 125 -19.60 -8.65 19.56
CA TYR A 125 -18.80 -8.41 18.36
C TYR A 125 -18.33 -9.71 17.70
N SER A 126 -18.16 -10.81 18.46
CA SER A 126 -17.71 -12.09 17.90
C SER A 126 -18.68 -12.66 16.87
N GLN A 127 -19.98 -12.36 17.00
CA GLN A 127 -21.02 -12.81 16.07
C GLN A 127 -21.17 -11.95 14.82
N VAL A 128 -20.49 -10.80 14.74
CA VAL A 128 -20.69 -9.83 13.67
C VAL A 128 -19.40 -9.65 12.88
N GLY A 129 -19.48 -9.94 11.58
CA GLY A 129 -18.31 -9.96 10.70
C GLY A 129 -17.47 -11.21 10.93
N ASN A 130 -16.72 -11.62 9.93
CA ASN A 130 -15.93 -12.87 9.95
C ASN A 130 -14.68 -12.77 10.87
N LEU A 131 -14.78 -12.09 12.01
CA LEU A 131 -13.69 -11.77 12.94
C LEU A 131 -13.03 -13.01 13.55
N GLU A 132 -13.82 -14.08 13.78
CA GLU A 132 -13.29 -15.35 14.25
C GLU A 132 -12.31 -15.97 13.23
N SER A 133 -12.61 -15.85 11.93
CA SER A 133 -11.70 -16.33 10.87
C SER A 133 -10.39 -15.55 10.80
N LEU A 134 -10.40 -14.30 11.28
CA LEU A 134 -9.22 -13.43 11.40
C LEU A 134 -8.46 -13.65 12.72
N GLY A 135 -8.90 -14.58 13.59
CA GLY A 135 -8.21 -14.90 14.84
C GLY A 135 -8.24 -13.79 15.90
N VAL A 136 -9.23 -12.88 15.82
CA VAL A 136 -9.37 -11.76 16.77
C VAL A 136 -9.77 -12.26 18.15
N LYS A 137 -9.09 -11.75 19.20
CA LYS A 137 -9.44 -12.05 20.59
C LYS A 137 -10.44 -11.03 21.13
N PHE A 138 -11.32 -11.47 22.04
CA PHE A 138 -12.32 -10.62 22.68
C PHE A 138 -12.09 -10.59 24.18
N SER A 139 -12.11 -9.39 24.77
CA SER A 139 -11.91 -9.18 26.21
C SER A 139 -13.09 -8.42 26.81
N ASN A 140 -13.92 -9.12 27.58
CA ASN A 140 -15.03 -8.57 28.36
C ASN A 140 -14.51 -7.76 29.57
N ARG A 141 -14.04 -6.54 29.33
CA ARG A 141 -13.54 -5.62 30.36
C ARG A 141 -13.98 -4.21 30.02
N ASN A 142 -14.29 -3.44 31.06
CA ASN A 142 -14.49 -2.01 30.90
C ASN A 142 -13.13 -1.33 30.67
N PRO A 143 -12.93 -0.63 29.55
CA PRO A 143 -11.66 0.05 29.24
C PRO A 143 -11.32 1.19 30.22
N MET A 144 -12.27 1.60 31.08
CA MET A 144 -12.06 2.59 32.14
C MET A 144 -11.42 2.00 33.42
N ASP A 145 -11.55 0.70 33.65
CA ASP A 145 -11.17 0.08 34.94
C ASP A 145 -9.65 -0.14 35.08
N GLY A 146 -8.89 0.04 34.00
CA GLY A 146 -7.43 -0.11 33.98
C GLY A 146 -6.90 -0.28 32.56
N PRO A 147 -5.61 -0.65 32.40
CA PRO A 147 -5.00 -0.82 31.09
C PRO A 147 -5.80 -1.78 30.20
N VAL A 148 -6.16 -1.29 29.02
CA VAL A 148 -6.93 -2.00 27.97
C VAL A 148 -6.26 -3.33 27.62
N ASN A 149 -4.93 -3.33 27.53
CA ASN A 149 -4.11 -4.52 27.29
C ASN A 149 -2.69 -4.27 27.85
N GLN A 150 -1.72 -5.10 27.49
CA GLN A 150 -0.33 -4.97 27.95
C GLN A 150 0.63 -5.07 26.78
N ASN A 151 1.67 -4.21 26.76
CA ASN A 151 2.74 -4.23 25.76
C ASN A 151 2.22 -4.16 24.30
N CYS A 152 1.18 -3.37 24.05
CA CYS A 152 0.64 -3.16 22.72
C CYS A 152 1.56 -2.26 21.88
N HIS A 153 1.64 -2.57 20.59
CA HIS A 153 2.29 -1.73 19.60
C HIS A 153 1.38 -0.57 19.19
N LEU A 154 0.08 -0.88 19.09
CA LEU A 154 -0.97 0.03 18.70
C LEU A 154 -2.19 -0.16 19.60
N VAL A 155 -2.75 0.93 20.10
CA VAL A 155 -4.08 0.93 20.74
C VAL A 155 -4.98 1.82 19.93
N VAL A 156 -6.14 1.30 19.53
CA VAL A 156 -7.09 1.95 18.64
C VAL A 156 -8.30 2.37 19.45
N GLY A 157 -8.75 3.61 19.27
CA GLY A 157 -9.96 4.14 19.90
C GLY A 157 -10.81 4.90 18.90
N ALA A 158 -12.09 5.02 19.20
CA ALA A 158 -13.01 5.87 18.45
C ALA A 158 -13.65 6.92 19.37
N ASP A 159 -13.82 8.14 18.85
CA ASP A 159 -14.48 9.28 19.49
C ASP A 159 -13.99 9.61 20.91
N VAL A 160 -12.70 9.39 21.18
CA VAL A 160 -12.08 9.53 22.53
C VAL A 160 -11.82 10.99 22.89
N LEU A 161 -11.39 11.82 21.92
CA LEU A 161 -11.10 13.24 22.15
C LEU A 161 -12.34 14.12 22.04
N SER A 162 -13.30 13.73 21.19
CA SER A 162 -14.56 14.44 20.98
C SER A 162 -15.56 14.24 22.12
N SER A 163 -15.57 13.06 22.77
CA SER A 163 -16.23 12.89 24.05
C SER A 163 -15.44 13.66 25.12
N SER A 164 -15.98 14.77 25.62
CA SER A 164 -15.30 15.63 26.59
C SER A 164 -14.79 14.85 27.82
N THR A 165 -13.48 14.57 27.83
CA THR A 165 -12.62 14.25 28.99
C THR A 165 -12.72 12.87 29.65
N ASP A 166 -12.70 11.79 28.88
CA ASP A 166 -12.25 10.49 29.42
C ASP A 166 -10.71 10.43 29.51
N THR A 167 -10.14 11.34 30.31
CA THR A 167 -8.69 11.38 30.62
C THR A 167 -8.20 10.04 31.18
N GLN A 168 -9.08 9.32 31.89
CA GLN A 168 -8.80 7.98 32.38
C GLN A 168 -8.65 6.97 31.23
N LEU A 169 -9.51 7.02 30.21
CA LEU A 169 -9.40 6.14 29.04
C LEU A 169 -8.07 6.35 28.32
N ILE A 170 -7.71 7.62 28.07
CA ILE A 170 -6.45 7.98 27.43
C ILE A 170 -5.27 7.45 28.28
N SER A 171 -5.30 7.64 29.60
CA SER A 171 -4.28 7.08 30.51
C SER A 171 -4.18 5.56 30.37
N ASN A 172 -5.32 4.85 30.41
CA ASN A 172 -5.37 3.40 30.30
C ASN A 172 -4.86 2.90 28.93
N MET A 173 -5.15 3.63 27.84
CA MET A 173 -4.62 3.34 26.52
C MET A 173 -3.10 3.53 26.49
N VAL A 174 -2.59 4.61 27.09
CA VAL A 174 -1.14 4.88 27.20
C VAL A 174 -0.43 3.82 28.03
N ASP A 175 -1.01 3.41 29.15
CA ASP A 175 -0.45 2.38 30.05
C ASP A 175 -0.44 0.99 29.42
N SER A 176 -1.24 0.79 28.35
CA SER A 176 -1.25 -0.45 27.57
C SER A 176 -0.12 -0.52 26.54
N LEU A 177 0.54 0.60 26.24
CA LEU A 177 1.57 0.66 25.19
C LEU A 177 2.92 0.14 25.66
N LYS A 178 3.63 -0.51 24.74
CA LYS A 178 5.08 -0.72 24.86
C LYS A 178 5.83 0.61 24.62
N PRO A 179 7.11 0.72 25.01
CA PRO A 179 7.94 1.87 24.64
C PRO A 179 7.95 2.09 23.12
N GLY A 180 7.65 3.32 22.68
CA GLY A 180 7.53 3.67 21.26
C GLY A 180 6.24 3.21 20.56
N GLY A 181 5.27 2.68 21.30
CA GLY A 181 3.94 2.36 20.77
C GLY A 181 3.10 3.61 20.45
N PHE A 182 2.03 3.40 19.68
CA PHE A 182 1.14 4.46 19.21
C PHE A 182 -0.30 4.27 19.66
N ILE A 183 -1.03 5.37 19.77
CA ILE A 183 -2.48 5.39 19.85
C ILE A 183 -3.03 5.87 18.51
N LEU A 184 -3.96 5.12 17.93
CA LEU A 184 -4.69 5.50 16.72
C LEU A 184 -6.13 5.87 17.11
N LEU A 185 -6.52 7.12 16.91
CA LEU A 185 -7.88 7.57 17.19
C LEU A 185 -8.62 7.87 15.88
N LYS A 186 -9.83 7.34 15.76
CA LYS A 186 -10.82 7.73 14.75
C LYS A 186 -11.83 8.65 15.42
N GLU A 187 -11.93 9.87 14.95
CA GLU A 187 -12.83 10.88 15.50
C GLU A 187 -13.87 11.25 14.43
N GLY A 188 -15.14 11.28 14.83
CA GLY A 188 -16.27 11.56 13.95
C GLY A 188 -16.25 12.96 13.33
N THR A 189 -15.45 13.86 13.88
CA THR A 189 -15.26 15.24 13.40
C THR A 189 -13.78 15.57 13.27
N VAL A 190 -13.50 16.67 12.57
CA VAL A 190 -12.14 17.23 12.50
C VAL A 190 -11.73 17.72 13.88
N VAL A 191 -10.59 17.22 14.37
CA VAL A 191 -10.07 17.58 15.70
C VAL A 191 -9.03 18.69 15.58
N GLU A 192 -9.28 19.76 16.33
CA GLU A 192 -8.39 20.91 16.47
C GLU A 192 -7.17 20.59 17.36
N ASP A 193 -6.05 21.27 17.12
CA ASP A 193 -4.78 21.04 17.81
C ASP A 193 -4.86 21.20 19.33
N ASP A 194 -5.75 22.06 19.81
CA ASP A 194 -5.94 22.31 21.24
C ASP A 194 -6.51 21.09 21.97
N ALA A 195 -7.37 20.30 21.32
CA ALA A 195 -7.90 19.06 21.89
C ALA A 195 -6.79 18.00 22.01
N ILE A 196 -5.91 17.93 21.01
CA ILE A 196 -4.76 17.02 21.02
C ILE A 196 -3.80 17.41 22.14
N LYS A 197 -3.46 18.70 22.28
CA LYS A 197 -2.57 19.19 23.36
C LYS A 197 -3.14 18.88 24.76
N LYS A 198 -4.45 18.99 24.95
CA LYS A 198 -5.12 18.66 26.22
C LYS A 198 -5.00 17.18 26.60
N SER A 199 -4.81 16.28 25.63
CA SER A 199 -4.60 14.85 25.91
C SER A 199 -3.25 14.55 26.56
N GLY A 200 -2.28 15.46 26.49
CA GLY A 200 -0.91 15.22 26.95
C GLY A 200 -0.07 14.31 26.04
N LEU A 201 -0.56 14.03 24.83
CA LEU A 201 0.11 13.22 23.82
C LEU A 201 0.68 14.09 22.68
N GLU A 202 1.70 13.58 22.02
CA GLU A 202 2.30 14.21 20.85
C GLU A 202 1.66 13.69 19.54
N LEU A 203 1.37 14.59 18.61
CA LEU A 203 0.83 14.22 17.30
C LEU A 203 1.94 13.73 16.37
N ALA A 204 1.96 12.42 16.12
CA ALA A 204 2.87 11.83 15.14
C ALA A 204 2.37 12.07 13.71
N ALA A 205 1.08 11.82 13.46
CA ALA A 205 0.47 12.05 12.16
C ALA A 205 -1.06 12.22 12.25
N ARG A 206 -1.64 12.97 11.31
CA ARG A 206 -3.08 13.19 11.13
C ARG A 206 -3.43 13.00 9.66
N GLN A 207 -4.50 12.27 9.39
CA GLN A 207 -5.11 12.14 8.07
C GLN A 207 -6.60 12.44 8.17
N LEU A 208 -7.15 13.18 7.21
CA LEU A 208 -8.59 13.41 7.09
C LEU A 208 -9.17 12.53 5.98
N ALA A 209 -10.27 11.84 6.26
CA ALA A 209 -11.02 11.09 5.24
C ALA A 209 -12.51 11.14 5.55
N ASP A 210 -13.31 11.53 4.55
CA ASP A 210 -14.78 11.61 4.63
C ASP A 210 -15.29 12.38 5.86
N GLY A 211 -14.72 13.57 6.11
CA GLY A 211 -15.09 14.43 7.23
C GLY A 211 -14.66 13.94 8.62
N LYS A 212 -14.04 12.75 8.72
CA LYS A 212 -13.51 12.17 9.94
C LYS A 212 -12.01 12.43 10.07
N SER A 213 -11.54 12.49 11.30
CA SER A 213 -10.11 12.66 11.61
C SER A 213 -9.52 11.35 12.11
N TYR A 214 -8.40 10.95 11.51
CA TYR A 214 -7.60 9.81 11.94
C TYR A 214 -6.28 10.35 12.50
N LEU A 215 -6.04 10.12 13.78
CA LEU A 215 -4.91 10.67 14.53
C LEU A 215 -4.02 9.54 15.00
N LEU A 216 -2.73 9.64 14.70
CA LEU A 216 -1.70 8.79 15.28
C LEU A 216 -0.95 9.61 16.33
N LEU A 217 -1.11 9.22 17.58
CA LEU A 217 -0.58 9.88 18.75
C LEU A 217 0.47 9.00 19.42
N ARG A 218 1.45 9.62 20.07
CA ARG A 218 2.44 8.90 20.88
C ARG A 218 2.65 9.58 22.22
N LYS A 219 3.12 8.80 23.20
CA LYS A 219 3.53 9.33 24.50
C LYS A 219 4.73 10.28 24.31
N VAL A 220 4.66 11.43 24.97
CA VAL A 220 5.79 12.36 25.06
C VAL A 220 6.92 11.68 25.84
N ALA A 221 8.10 11.60 25.24
CA ALA A 221 9.27 11.00 25.85
C ALA A 221 10.46 11.96 25.78
N GLU A 222 11.26 11.98 26.84
CA GLU A 222 12.56 12.65 26.80
C GLU A 222 13.53 11.80 25.98
N LEU A 223 14.08 12.39 24.93
CA LEU A 223 14.99 11.72 24.02
C LEU A 223 16.42 12.14 24.33
N PRO A 224 17.39 11.19 24.39
CA PRO A 224 18.79 11.55 24.50
C PRO A 224 19.26 12.30 23.26
N SER A 225 20.29 13.13 23.42
CA SER A 225 20.91 13.83 22.29
C SER A 225 21.48 12.80 21.30
N PRO A 226 21.06 12.81 20.02
CA PRO A 226 21.54 11.84 19.06
C PRO A 226 22.92 12.21 18.52
N LEU A 227 23.69 11.20 18.09
CA LEU A 227 24.88 11.38 17.26
C LEU A 227 24.43 11.76 15.84
N VAL A 228 24.80 12.96 15.40
CA VAL A 228 24.43 13.48 14.07
C VAL A 228 25.48 13.11 13.04
N ILE A 229 25.06 12.46 11.94
CA ILE A 229 25.91 12.11 10.80
C ILE A 229 25.34 12.76 9.55
N GLN A 230 26.15 13.59 8.88
CA GLN A 230 25.79 14.23 7.63
C GLN A 230 26.00 13.25 6.46
N VAL A 231 24.94 13.03 5.69
CA VAL A 231 24.89 12.16 4.51
C VAL A 231 25.01 13.04 3.26
N THR A 232 25.90 12.66 2.34
CA THR A 232 26.11 13.35 1.06
C THR A 232 26.52 12.35 -0.01
N ASP A 233 26.12 12.62 -1.26
CA ASP A 233 26.57 11.96 -2.48
C ASP A 233 28.03 12.26 -2.87
N LYS A 234 28.60 13.38 -2.41
CA LYS A 234 29.95 13.84 -2.80
C LYS A 234 31.05 12.88 -2.35
N HIS A 235 30.86 12.24 -1.20
CA HIS A 235 31.80 11.26 -0.65
C HIS A 235 31.11 10.28 0.29
N PHE A 236 31.65 9.06 0.40
CA PHE A 236 31.05 7.98 1.20
C PHE A 236 31.74 7.73 2.54
N ASN A 237 32.59 8.64 3.02
CA ASN A 237 33.31 8.49 4.30
C ASN A 237 32.36 8.37 5.51
N TRP A 238 31.18 9.00 5.42
CA TRP A 238 30.14 8.93 6.46
C TRP A 238 29.63 7.50 6.70
N VAL A 239 29.80 6.58 5.73
CA VAL A 239 29.42 5.17 5.88
C VAL A 239 30.25 4.47 6.94
N GLU A 240 31.55 4.76 7.04
CA GLU A 240 32.42 4.18 8.08
C GLU A 240 32.11 4.77 9.47
N SER A 241 31.79 6.06 9.53
CA SER A 241 31.27 6.69 10.75
C SER A 241 29.95 6.06 11.18
N LEU A 242 29.05 5.80 10.23
CA LEU A 242 27.77 5.13 10.49
C LEU A 242 27.96 3.69 11.00
N LYS A 243 28.86 2.91 10.40
CA LYS A 243 29.18 1.56 10.90
C LYS A 243 29.68 1.59 12.34
N SER A 244 30.52 2.57 12.68
CA SER A 244 31.04 2.73 14.04
C SER A 244 29.92 3.11 15.01
N ALA A 245 29.04 4.04 14.61
CA ALA A 245 27.87 4.46 15.37
C ALA A 245 26.84 3.32 15.57
N LEU A 246 26.64 2.47 14.56
CA LEU A 246 25.74 1.31 14.67
C LEU A 246 26.21 0.30 15.72
N LYS A 247 27.53 0.07 15.83
CA LYS A 247 28.10 -0.79 16.89
C LYS A 247 27.85 -0.21 18.29
N GLN A 248 28.00 1.10 18.45
CA GLN A 248 27.71 1.80 19.72
C GLN A 248 26.22 1.78 20.03
N SER A 249 25.37 2.01 19.02
CA SER A 249 23.92 1.88 19.11
C SER A 249 23.47 0.48 19.52
N GLU A 250 24.09 -0.58 18.98
CA GLU A 250 23.80 -1.97 19.36
C GLU A 250 24.17 -2.26 20.82
N ALA A 251 25.33 -1.77 21.27
CA ALA A 251 25.84 -2.04 22.61
C ALA A 251 25.17 -1.20 23.71
N GLU A 252 24.94 0.09 23.45
CA GLU A 252 24.56 1.09 24.46
C GLU A 252 23.19 1.73 24.19
N GLY A 253 22.57 1.46 23.03
CA GLY A 253 21.29 2.06 22.65
C GLY A 253 21.40 3.52 22.18
N GLU A 254 22.60 3.97 21.80
CA GLU A 254 22.85 5.33 21.30
C GLU A 254 21.95 5.65 20.08
N LYS A 255 21.33 6.83 20.12
CA LYS A 255 20.48 7.31 19.01
C LYS A 255 21.36 7.94 17.94
N VAL A 256 21.14 7.56 16.69
CA VAL A 256 21.88 8.09 15.54
C VAL A 256 20.92 8.82 14.62
N LEU A 257 21.28 10.03 14.21
CA LEU A 257 20.49 10.86 13.31
C LEU A 257 21.26 11.08 12.01
N LEU A 258 20.74 10.51 10.93
CA LEU A 258 21.22 10.76 9.58
C LEU A 258 20.58 12.02 9.03
N VAL A 259 21.40 13.00 8.67
CA VAL A 259 20.91 14.27 8.11
C VAL A 259 21.37 14.34 6.67
N CYS A 260 20.40 14.47 5.76
CA CYS A 260 20.63 14.71 4.36
C CYS A 260 20.06 16.07 4.01
N GLN A 261 20.92 17.04 3.73
CA GLN A 261 20.57 18.40 3.36
C GLN A 261 21.27 18.76 2.05
N ASP A 262 20.59 19.52 1.19
CA ASP A 262 21.11 20.01 -0.10
C ASP A 262 21.50 18.92 -1.12
N ASP A 263 20.96 17.70 -0.97
CA ASP A 263 21.17 16.58 -1.89
C ASP A 263 19.83 16.04 -2.41
N PRO A 264 19.35 16.51 -3.58
CA PRO A 264 18.06 16.08 -4.13
C PRO A 264 18.06 14.64 -4.65
N GLN A 265 19.22 13.99 -4.81
CA GLN A 265 19.35 12.65 -5.38
C GLN A 265 19.49 11.56 -4.31
N CYS A 266 19.45 11.93 -3.02
CA CYS A 266 19.51 10.96 -1.93
C CYS A 266 18.26 10.07 -1.87
N GLY A 267 18.45 8.78 -2.19
CA GLY A 267 17.42 7.74 -2.09
C GLY A 267 17.15 7.29 -0.65
N VAL A 268 16.65 8.21 0.20
CA VAL A 268 16.49 7.98 1.65
C VAL A 268 15.60 6.80 2.00
N VAL A 269 14.60 6.48 1.15
CA VAL A 269 13.70 5.34 1.36
C VAL A 269 14.46 4.02 1.29
N GLY A 270 15.25 3.81 0.24
CA GLY A 270 16.08 2.62 0.09
C GLY A 270 17.15 2.54 1.18
N LEU A 271 17.82 3.67 1.44
CA LEU A 271 18.86 3.76 2.48
C LEU A 271 18.33 3.34 3.85
N MET A 272 17.21 3.91 4.30
CA MET A 272 16.64 3.60 5.61
C MET A 272 16.07 2.19 5.69
N ASN A 273 15.50 1.65 4.61
CA ASN A 273 15.04 0.27 4.59
C ASN A 273 16.20 -0.73 4.75
N CYS A 274 17.39 -0.43 4.23
CA CYS A 274 18.58 -1.23 4.49
C CYS A 274 19.06 -1.08 5.94
N ILE A 275 19.23 0.15 6.43
CA ILE A 275 19.81 0.39 7.76
C ILE A 275 18.94 -0.17 8.89
N LYS A 276 17.60 -0.13 8.75
CA LYS A 276 16.68 -0.72 9.74
C LYS A 276 16.90 -2.22 9.97
N GLN A 277 17.48 -2.93 9.01
CA GLN A 277 17.75 -4.38 9.09
C GLN A 277 19.13 -4.69 9.67
N GLU A 278 19.96 -3.69 9.93
CA GLU A 278 21.27 -3.87 10.55
C GLU A 278 21.16 -3.91 12.09
N PRO A 279 22.07 -4.63 12.78
CA PRO A 279 22.19 -4.54 14.24
C PRO A 279 22.42 -3.10 14.70
N GLY A 280 21.67 -2.64 15.71
CA GLY A 280 21.66 -1.24 16.15
C GLY A 280 20.88 -0.28 15.22
N GLY A 281 20.36 -0.75 14.09
CA GLY A 281 19.61 0.03 13.10
C GLY A 281 18.28 0.61 13.61
N ASN A 282 17.65 -0.06 14.57
CA ASN A 282 16.37 0.36 15.19
C ASN A 282 16.44 1.75 15.88
N ASN A 283 17.63 2.20 16.26
CA ASN A 283 17.87 3.50 16.89
C ASN A 283 18.25 4.61 15.91
N VAL A 284 18.33 4.29 14.62
CA VAL A 284 18.64 5.27 13.58
C VAL A 284 17.37 6.01 13.18
N ARG A 285 17.50 7.32 13.00
CA ARG A 285 16.47 8.23 12.46
C ARG A 285 17.08 8.95 11.25
N CYS A 286 16.25 9.36 10.30
CA CYS A 286 16.69 10.24 9.23
C CYS A 286 15.91 11.55 9.18
N VAL A 287 16.62 12.60 8.77
CA VAL A 287 16.08 13.91 8.41
C VAL A 287 16.56 14.21 7.00
N PHE A 288 15.61 14.32 6.07
CA PHE A 288 15.86 14.64 4.69
C PHE A 288 15.24 16.00 4.34
N LEU A 289 16.10 16.99 4.09
CA LEU A 289 15.72 18.37 3.84
C LEU A 289 15.84 18.65 2.35
N GLN A 290 14.71 18.75 1.65
CA GLN A 290 14.69 18.96 0.19
C GLN A 290 14.59 20.43 -0.23
N ASP A 291 14.16 21.31 0.67
CA ASP A 291 13.90 22.71 0.34
C ASP A 291 15.18 23.55 0.43
N ALA A 292 15.59 24.15 -0.69
CA ALA A 292 16.86 24.90 -0.82
C ALA A 292 16.97 26.19 0.03
N LYS A 293 15.89 26.63 0.68
CA LYS A 293 15.85 27.86 1.49
C LYS A 293 15.83 27.60 3.00
N LEU A 294 16.11 26.37 3.42
CA LEU A 294 16.14 26.02 4.83
C LEU A 294 17.44 26.51 5.50
N PRO A 295 17.39 26.85 6.80
CA PRO A 295 18.61 27.02 7.57
C PRO A 295 19.39 25.71 7.63
N GLU A 296 20.69 25.78 7.94
CA GLU A 296 21.48 24.59 8.27
C GLU A 296 20.82 23.81 9.40
N PHE A 297 20.86 22.49 9.29
CA PHE A 297 20.29 21.60 10.29
C PHE A 297 20.86 21.87 11.68
N SER A 298 19.98 21.95 12.68
CA SER A 298 20.35 22.11 14.09
C SER A 298 19.36 21.37 15.00
N LEU A 299 19.87 20.77 16.06
CA LEU A 299 19.05 20.12 17.10
C LEU A 299 18.24 21.12 17.93
N THR A 300 18.68 22.38 18.00
CA THR A 300 18.08 23.42 18.86
C THR A 300 17.07 24.30 18.13
N ALA A 301 17.14 24.36 16.79
CA ALA A 301 16.20 25.17 16.03
C ALA A 301 14.80 24.54 16.08
N GLN A 302 13.81 25.36 16.44
CA GLN A 302 12.45 24.91 16.76
C GLN A 302 11.82 24.05 15.66
N ILE A 303 12.02 24.42 14.39
CA ILE A 303 11.50 23.70 13.22
C ILE A 303 11.92 22.23 13.16
N PHE A 304 13.16 21.92 13.58
CA PHE A 304 13.70 20.57 13.63
C PHE A 304 13.41 19.91 14.96
N ALA A 305 13.60 20.65 16.07
CA ALA A 305 13.39 20.15 17.42
C ALA A 305 11.96 19.61 17.62
N ASP A 306 10.95 20.32 17.12
CA ASP A 306 9.55 19.87 17.25
C ASP A 306 9.26 18.60 16.46
N GLN A 307 9.89 18.41 15.30
CA GLN A 307 9.75 17.16 14.56
C GLN A 307 10.54 16.02 15.22
N LEU A 308 11.74 16.29 15.73
CA LEU A 308 12.59 15.28 16.36
C LEU A 308 12.02 14.76 17.69
N LYS A 309 11.27 15.60 18.44
CA LYS A 309 10.51 15.16 19.63
C LYS A 309 9.54 14.02 19.33
N LYS A 310 9.05 13.93 18.08
CA LYS A 310 8.17 12.86 17.64
C LYS A 310 8.89 11.54 17.42
N ASP A 311 10.24 11.51 17.46
CA ASP A 311 11.09 10.31 17.35
C ASP A 311 10.63 9.35 16.24
N LEU A 312 10.33 9.91 15.06
CA LEU A 312 9.92 9.16 13.89
C LEU A 312 11.12 8.76 13.07
N VAL A 313 11.13 7.52 12.56
CA VAL A 313 12.26 6.97 11.80
C VAL A 313 12.58 7.77 10.53
N MET A 314 11.57 8.22 9.79
CA MET A 314 11.76 8.92 8.52
C MET A 314 11.16 10.32 8.54
N ASN A 315 11.99 11.37 8.54
CA ASN A 315 11.50 12.76 8.53
C ASN A 315 11.92 13.45 7.25
N VAL A 316 10.96 13.75 6.37
CA VAL A 316 11.23 14.44 5.11
C VAL A 316 10.58 15.82 5.17
N TYR A 317 11.37 16.87 4.97
CA TYR A 317 10.88 18.23 4.83
C TYR A 317 10.85 18.60 3.35
N ARG A 318 9.65 18.86 2.83
CA ARG A 318 9.43 19.17 1.42
C ARG A 318 8.27 20.14 1.27
N ARG A 319 8.46 21.21 0.49
CA ARG A 319 7.45 22.25 0.21
C ARG A 319 6.88 22.87 1.49
N GLY A 320 7.74 23.19 2.45
CA GLY A 320 7.36 23.87 3.68
C GLY A 320 6.71 22.99 4.76
N ALA A 321 6.65 21.68 4.58
CA ALA A 321 5.97 20.78 5.50
C ALA A 321 6.73 19.47 5.75
N TRP A 322 6.54 18.90 6.94
CA TRP A 322 7.07 17.61 7.33
C TRP A 322 6.17 16.46 6.87
N GLY A 323 6.79 15.38 6.42
CA GLY A 323 6.12 14.16 6.00
C GLY A 323 7.07 12.99 5.87
N CYS A 324 6.60 11.95 5.20
CA CYS A 324 7.36 10.73 4.93
C CYS A 324 6.95 10.17 3.56
N TYR A 325 7.73 9.20 3.05
CA TYR A 325 7.32 8.45 1.87
C TYR A 325 6.57 7.18 2.29
N ARG A 326 5.39 6.97 1.70
CA ARG A 326 4.52 5.82 1.96
C ARG A 326 4.10 5.18 0.65
N HIS A 327 3.97 3.86 0.65
CA HIS A 327 3.53 3.12 -0.53
C HIS A 327 2.02 2.94 -0.44
N LEU A 328 1.31 3.40 -1.46
CA LEU A 328 -0.15 3.37 -1.50
C LEU A 328 -0.58 2.50 -2.67
N LYS A 329 -1.53 1.61 -2.42
CA LYS A 329 -2.08 0.72 -3.42
C LYS A 329 -2.71 1.52 -4.56
N LEU A 330 -2.30 1.19 -5.78
CA LEU A 330 -2.95 1.71 -6.98
C LEU A 330 -4.24 0.94 -7.23
N ASP A 331 -5.23 1.62 -7.81
CA ASP A 331 -6.45 0.96 -8.25
C ASP A 331 -6.08 -0.14 -9.27
N ASN A 332 -6.52 -1.37 -9.00
CA ASN A 332 -6.33 -2.48 -9.92
C ASN A 332 -7.22 -2.31 -11.16
N HIS A 333 -6.92 -3.02 -12.25
CA HIS A 333 -7.74 -3.00 -13.47
C HIS A 333 -9.23 -3.31 -13.26
N SER A 334 -9.60 -4.06 -12.21
CA SER A 334 -11.00 -4.33 -11.83
C SER A 334 -11.69 -3.17 -11.12
N ASP A 335 -10.92 -2.32 -10.44
CA ASP A 335 -11.39 -1.28 -9.51
C ASP A 335 -11.16 0.14 -10.07
N ALA A 336 -10.40 0.24 -11.16
CA ALA A 336 -10.09 1.46 -11.87
C ALA A 336 -11.20 1.81 -12.86
N THR A 337 -11.51 3.10 -12.96
CA THR A 337 -12.41 3.62 -13.98
C THR A 337 -11.82 3.38 -15.37
N SER A 338 -12.63 2.91 -16.31
CA SER A 338 -12.19 2.80 -17.70
C SER A 338 -11.85 4.19 -18.25
N LEU A 339 -10.73 4.26 -18.97
CA LEU A 339 -10.33 5.48 -19.66
C LEU A 339 -11.03 5.54 -21.01
N GLN A 340 -11.45 6.75 -21.41
CA GLN A 340 -11.93 6.97 -22.75
C GLN A 340 -10.74 6.95 -23.72
N VAL A 341 -10.71 5.94 -24.58
CA VAL A 341 -9.67 5.77 -25.61
C VAL A 341 -10.30 5.80 -27.01
N GLU A 342 -9.51 6.20 -28.01
CA GLU A 342 -9.98 6.27 -29.39
C GLU A 342 -10.03 4.89 -30.07
N HIS A 343 -9.03 4.04 -29.79
CA HIS A 343 -8.89 2.74 -30.42
C HIS A 343 -8.92 1.63 -29.37
N ALA A 344 -9.81 0.65 -29.56
CA ALA A 344 -9.94 -0.49 -28.67
C ALA A 344 -10.41 -1.74 -29.45
N TYR A 345 -10.19 -2.91 -28.86
CA TYR A 345 -10.69 -4.20 -29.35
C TYR A 345 -11.27 -5.02 -28.20
N ILE A 346 -12.11 -6.02 -28.50
CA ILE A 346 -12.65 -6.95 -27.50
C ILE A 346 -11.76 -8.19 -27.41
N ASN A 347 -11.51 -8.65 -26.19
CA ASN A 347 -10.88 -9.95 -25.94
C ASN A 347 -11.44 -10.62 -24.68
N ALA A 348 -11.30 -11.94 -24.60
CA ALA A 348 -11.56 -12.71 -23.39
C ALA A 348 -10.28 -12.81 -22.56
N LEU A 349 -10.23 -12.11 -21.42
CA LEU A 349 -9.06 -12.11 -20.54
C LEU A 349 -8.80 -13.51 -19.96
N THR A 350 -9.88 -14.24 -19.66
CA THR A 350 -9.86 -15.62 -19.17
C THR A 350 -10.61 -16.51 -20.15
N ARG A 351 -9.86 -17.31 -20.93
CA ARG A 351 -10.47 -18.25 -21.88
C ARG A 351 -11.38 -19.25 -21.16
N GLY A 352 -12.56 -19.49 -21.74
CA GLY A 352 -13.59 -20.34 -21.15
C GLY A 352 -14.57 -19.59 -20.23
N ASP A 353 -14.25 -18.35 -19.85
CA ASP A 353 -15.13 -17.49 -19.07
C ASP A 353 -15.57 -16.28 -19.90
N LEU A 354 -16.83 -16.27 -20.30
CA LEU A 354 -17.41 -15.19 -21.10
C LEU A 354 -17.61 -13.91 -20.30
N ALA A 355 -17.65 -13.96 -18.96
CA ALA A 355 -17.69 -12.76 -18.13
C ALA A 355 -16.37 -11.96 -18.20
N SER A 356 -15.30 -12.60 -18.67
CA SER A 356 -14.00 -11.96 -18.87
C SER A 356 -13.87 -11.16 -20.18
N LEU A 357 -14.93 -11.09 -20.99
CA LEU A 357 -14.95 -10.29 -22.22
C LEU A 357 -14.96 -8.79 -21.91
N HIS A 358 -13.88 -8.09 -22.26
CA HIS A 358 -13.71 -6.66 -22.01
C HIS A 358 -13.12 -5.95 -23.21
N TRP A 359 -13.39 -4.64 -23.31
CA TRP A 359 -12.68 -3.74 -24.22
C TRP A 359 -11.27 -3.47 -23.69
N ILE A 360 -10.28 -3.59 -24.57
CA ILE A 360 -8.86 -3.36 -24.29
C ILE A 360 -8.37 -2.30 -25.26
N GLU A 361 -7.59 -1.33 -24.75
CA GLU A 361 -6.96 -0.31 -25.59
C GLU A 361 -6.09 -0.98 -26.68
N GLY A 362 -6.32 -0.55 -27.93
CA GLY A 362 -5.62 -1.09 -29.09
C GLY A 362 -4.39 -0.27 -29.47
N PRO A 363 -3.39 -0.87 -30.13
CA PRO A 363 -2.15 -0.18 -30.51
C PRO A 363 -2.32 0.79 -31.70
N LEU A 364 -3.53 0.88 -32.27
CA LEU A 364 -3.80 1.65 -33.49
C LEU A 364 -3.60 3.16 -33.32
N THR A 365 -3.57 3.66 -32.08
CA THR A 365 -3.16 5.05 -31.78
C THR A 365 -1.78 5.38 -32.34
N TYR A 366 -0.90 4.38 -32.46
CA TYR A 366 0.45 4.52 -33.01
C TYR A 366 0.55 4.15 -34.49
N HIS A 367 -0.57 3.88 -35.17
CA HIS A 367 -0.61 3.49 -36.58
C HIS A 367 -0.06 4.61 -37.47
N ARG A 368 0.81 4.25 -38.41
CA ARG A 368 1.39 5.16 -39.40
C ARG A 368 1.19 4.59 -40.81
N PRO A 369 0.44 5.27 -41.70
CA PRO A 369 0.19 4.79 -43.06
C PRO A 369 1.48 4.50 -43.85
N GLU A 370 2.51 5.34 -43.69
CA GLU A 370 3.81 5.18 -44.36
C GLU A 370 4.52 3.85 -44.07
N LYS A 371 4.30 3.30 -42.86
CA LYS A 371 4.90 2.03 -42.45
C LYS A 371 4.06 0.81 -42.87
N ASN A 372 2.83 1.03 -43.31
CA ASN A 372 1.89 -0.03 -43.66
C ASN A 372 1.22 0.27 -45.02
N PRO A 373 1.99 0.31 -46.13
CA PRO A 373 1.51 0.78 -47.43
C PRO A 373 0.44 -0.10 -48.08
N ASN A 374 0.31 -1.35 -47.64
CA ASN A 374 -0.63 -2.34 -48.18
C ASN A 374 -1.87 -2.54 -47.29
N THR A 375 -2.07 -1.68 -46.29
CA THR A 375 -3.21 -1.77 -45.36
C THR A 375 -3.89 -0.42 -45.21
N GLU A 376 -5.18 -0.45 -44.93
CA GLU A 376 -5.99 0.74 -44.73
C GLU A 376 -6.59 0.72 -43.32
N LEU A 377 -6.52 1.86 -42.63
CA LEU A 377 -7.18 2.03 -41.34
C LEU A 377 -8.65 2.39 -41.58
N CYS A 378 -9.55 1.59 -41.00
CA CYS A 378 -10.99 1.76 -41.14
C CYS A 378 -11.65 1.99 -39.77
N HIS A 379 -12.70 2.79 -39.75
CA HIS A 379 -13.59 2.96 -38.61
C HIS A 379 -14.68 1.89 -38.65
N VAL A 380 -14.70 1.01 -37.66
CA VAL A 380 -15.66 -0.09 -37.55
C VAL A 380 -16.97 0.41 -36.93
N TYR A 381 -18.11 0.15 -37.60
CA TYR A 381 -19.46 0.48 -37.09
C TYR A 381 -20.20 -0.78 -36.63
N TYR A 382 -20.02 -1.88 -37.35
CA TYR A 382 -20.60 -3.19 -37.03
C TYR A 382 -19.57 -4.28 -37.20
N ALA A 383 -19.44 -5.17 -36.21
CA ALA A 383 -18.60 -6.36 -36.28
C ALA A 383 -19.44 -7.57 -35.83
N PRO A 384 -19.90 -8.44 -36.75
CA PRO A 384 -20.68 -9.61 -36.38
C PRO A 384 -19.79 -10.69 -35.74
N LEU A 385 -20.39 -11.48 -34.84
CA LEU A 385 -19.73 -12.62 -34.22
C LEU A 385 -19.86 -13.85 -35.10
N ASN A 386 -18.76 -14.55 -35.31
CA ASN A 386 -18.72 -15.82 -36.01
C ASN A 386 -18.55 -17.00 -35.04
N PHE A 387 -18.86 -18.21 -35.50
CA PHE A 387 -18.64 -19.44 -34.69
C PHE A 387 -17.20 -19.58 -34.23
N ARG A 388 -16.22 -19.13 -35.03
CA ARG A 388 -14.81 -19.10 -34.65
C ARG A 388 -14.59 -18.28 -33.37
N ASP A 389 -15.16 -17.09 -33.31
CA ASP A 389 -14.99 -16.18 -32.16
C ASP A 389 -15.57 -16.81 -30.88
N ILE A 390 -16.74 -17.44 -31.00
CA ILE A 390 -17.39 -18.17 -29.89
C ILE A 390 -16.51 -19.35 -29.43
N MET A 391 -16.00 -20.15 -30.37
CA MET A 391 -15.17 -21.31 -30.01
C MET A 391 -13.83 -20.90 -29.39
N LEU A 392 -13.24 -19.79 -29.82
CA LEU A 392 -12.02 -19.22 -29.22
C LEU A 392 -12.29 -18.70 -27.80
N ALA A 393 -13.33 -17.87 -27.64
CA ALA A 393 -13.67 -17.26 -26.35
C ALA A 393 -14.05 -18.32 -25.29
N THR A 394 -14.77 -19.37 -25.70
CA THR A 394 -15.13 -20.50 -24.82
C THR A 394 -13.98 -21.51 -24.61
N GLY A 395 -12.84 -21.33 -25.27
CA GLY A 395 -11.68 -22.22 -25.15
C GLY A 395 -11.86 -23.60 -25.82
N LYS A 396 -12.91 -23.80 -26.61
CA LYS A 396 -13.15 -25.04 -27.37
C LYS A 396 -12.26 -25.17 -28.61
N LEU A 397 -11.85 -24.03 -29.19
CA LEU A 397 -10.88 -23.98 -30.27
C LEU A 397 -9.55 -23.44 -29.73
N PRO A 398 -8.44 -24.18 -29.85
CA PRO A 398 -7.14 -23.66 -29.47
C PRO A 398 -6.59 -22.66 -30.51
N PRO A 399 -5.76 -21.67 -30.11
CA PRO A 399 -5.23 -20.67 -31.04
C PRO A 399 -4.24 -21.22 -32.08
N ASP A 400 -3.64 -22.38 -31.85
CA ASP A 400 -2.74 -23.04 -32.80
C ASP A 400 -3.45 -23.50 -34.09
N ALA A 401 -4.79 -23.58 -34.06
CA ALA A 401 -5.62 -23.81 -35.24
C ALA A 401 -5.79 -22.56 -36.11
N LEU A 402 -5.33 -21.37 -35.66
CA LEU A 402 -5.45 -20.13 -36.42
C LEU A 402 -4.35 -20.01 -37.49
N PRO A 403 -4.67 -19.38 -38.63
CA PRO A 403 -3.70 -19.19 -39.70
C PRO A 403 -2.62 -18.17 -39.32
N GLY A 404 -1.42 -18.35 -39.90
CA GLY A 404 -0.32 -17.40 -39.76
C GLY A 404 0.22 -17.30 -38.33
N ASP A 405 0.45 -16.07 -37.88
CA ASP A 405 1.03 -15.72 -36.59
C ASP A 405 -0.02 -15.29 -35.54
N LEU A 406 -1.32 -15.41 -35.86
CA LEU A 406 -2.42 -15.01 -34.97
C LEU A 406 -2.37 -15.66 -33.59
N ALA A 407 -1.82 -16.87 -33.49
CA ALA A 407 -1.64 -17.55 -32.21
C ALA A 407 -0.75 -16.76 -31.22
N GLY A 408 0.13 -15.89 -31.72
CA GLY A 408 1.00 -15.01 -30.93
C GLY A 408 0.49 -13.58 -30.79
N GLN A 409 -0.69 -13.25 -31.34
CA GLN A 409 -1.30 -11.93 -31.22
C GLN A 409 -2.32 -11.90 -30.10
N ASP A 410 -2.51 -10.73 -29.49
CA ASP A 410 -3.49 -10.56 -28.40
C ASP A 410 -4.92 -10.38 -28.93
N CYS A 411 -5.09 -9.70 -30.08
CA CYS A 411 -6.39 -9.47 -30.71
C CYS A 411 -6.69 -10.54 -31.77
N ILE A 412 -7.40 -11.61 -31.38
CA ILE A 412 -7.69 -12.76 -32.26
C ILE A 412 -9.18 -12.93 -32.60
N LEU A 413 -10.04 -12.07 -32.05
CA LEU A 413 -11.49 -12.08 -32.30
C LEU A 413 -11.84 -11.11 -33.43
N GLY A 414 -12.89 -11.45 -34.17
CA GLY A 414 -13.37 -10.66 -35.30
C GLY A 414 -12.78 -11.14 -36.62
N LEU A 415 -13.67 -11.30 -37.61
CA LEU A 415 -13.33 -11.77 -38.95
C LEU A 415 -13.72 -10.77 -40.04
N GLU A 416 -14.82 -10.07 -39.80
CA GLU A 416 -15.45 -9.20 -40.77
C GLU A 416 -16.05 -8.02 -40.03
N PHE A 417 -16.21 -6.91 -40.74
CA PHE A 417 -16.83 -5.71 -40.22
C PHE A 417 -17.48 -4.90 -41.34
N SER A 418 -18.36 -3.98 -40.97
CA SER A 418 -18.87 -2.91 -41.82
C SER A 418 -18.56 -1.57 -41.17
N GLY A 419 -18.15 -0.59 -41.98
CA GLY A 419 -17.62 0.66 -41.48
C GLY A 419 -17.25 1.63 -42.58
N ARG A 420 -16.40 2.61 -42.24
CA ARG A 420 -15.89 3.61 -43.18
C ARG A 420 -14.39 3.56 -43.27
N ASN A 421 -13.85 3.80 -44.44
CA ASN A 421 -12.41 3.95 -44.62
C ASN A 421 -11.91 5.35 -44.23
N CYS A 422 -10.62 5.64 -44.43
CA CYS A 422 -10.03 6.95 -44.08
C CYS A 422 -10.58 8.13 -44.91
N GLU A 423 -11.17 7.85 -46.08
CA GLU A 423 -11.87 8.82 -46.92
C GLU A 423 -13.36 8.95 -46.57
N GLY A 424 -13.84 8.20 -45.57
CA GLY A 424 -15.23 8.21 -45.12
C GLY A 424 -16.21 7.45 -46.02
N LYS A 425 -15.72 6.62 -46.95
CA LYS A 425 -16.51 5.78 -47.85
C LYS A 425 -16.92 4.45 -47.23
#